data_AF-A0A1S8TML3-F1
#
_entry.id   AF-A0A1S8TML3-F1
#
_cell.length_a   1.000
_cell.length_b   1.000
_cell.length_c   1.000
_cell.angle_alpha   90.00
_cell.angle_beta   90.00
_cell.angle_gamma   90.00
#
_symmetry.space_group_name_H-M   'P 1'
#
loop_
_entity.id
_entity.type
_entity.pdbx_description
1 polymer ?
#
loop_
_entity_poly.entity_id
_entity_poly.type
_entity_poly.pdbx_seq_one_letter_code
_entity_poly.pdbx_strand_id
1 'polypeptide(L)' 'MDNKEIDDLFFKLYGQENLAEEYKEAARKSNAYAGIRIYIKLEELMSKVLDKLEKLIIKLYRK' A
#
# COMPACT_ATOMS: atom_id res chain seq x y z
N MET A 1 1.47 5.34 2.28
CA MET A 1 0.03 5.72 2.38
C MET A 1 -0.40 5.73 3.84
N ASP A 2 -1.31 6.62 4.22
CA ASP A 2 -1.94 6.60 5.54
C ASP A 2 -3.06 5.53 5.63
N ASN A 3 -3.58 5.30 6.84
CA ASN A 3 -4.61 4.26 7.03
C ASN A 3 -5.93 4.57 6.31
N LYS A 4 -6.28 5.85 6.13
CA LYS A 4 -7.51 6.23 5.46
C LYS A 4 -7.39 5.97 3.96
N GLU A 5 -6.26 6.30 3.36
CA GLU A 5 -5.98 6.00 1.95
C GLU A 5 -6.03 4.49 1.66
N ILE A 6 -5.55 3.67 2.60
CA ILE A 6 -5.63 2.20 2.50
C ILE A 6 -7.08 1.72 2.58
N ASP A 7 -7.87 2.25 3.51
CA ASP A 7 -9.30 1.94 3.65
C ASP A 7 -10.07 2.32 2.39
N ASP A 8 -9.88 3.54 1.89
CA ASP A 8 -10.55 4.04 0.69
C ASP A 8 -10.20 3.18 -0.53
N LEU A 9 -8.92 2.82 -0.71
CA LEU A 9 -8.50 1.91 -1.77
C LEU A 9 -9.14 0.53 -1.62
N PHE A 10 -9.13 -0.04 -0.41
CA PHE A 10 -9.71 -1.34 -0.14
C PHE A 10 -11.21 -1.36 -0.49
N PHE A 11 -12.00 -0.43 0.04
CA PHE A 11 -13.44 -0.42 -0.22
C PHE A 11 -13.77 -0.10 -1.68
N LYS A 12 -12.97 0.73 -2.35
CA LYS A 12 -13.12 1.00 -3.78
C LYS A 12 -12.86 -0.25 -4.64
N LEU A 13 -11.83 -1.04 -4.35
CA LEU A 13 -11.52 -2.27 -5.09
C LEU A 13 -12.65 -3.29 -5.08
N TYR A 14 -13.44 -3.31 -4.00
CA TYR A 14 -14.58 -4.22 -3.84
C TYR A 14 -15.94 -3.58 -4.16
N GLY A 15 -15.98 -2.30 -4.59
CA GLY A 15 -17.22 -1.58 -4.86
C GLY A 15 -18.09 -1.36 -3.61
N GLN A 16 -17.47 -1.22 -2.45
CA GLN A 16 -18.10 -1.13 -1.12
C GLN A 16 -17.86 0.23 -0.44
N GLU A 17 -17.71 1.31 -1.22
CA GLU A 17 -17.38 2.66 -0.71
C GLU A 17 -18.43 3.17 0.31
N ASN A 18 -19.70 2.85 0.05
CA ASN A 18 -20.86 3.25 0.85
C ASN A 18 -21.25 2.21 1.93
N LEU A 19 -20.39 1.24 2.21
CA LEU A 19 -20.63 0.25 3.24
C LEU A 19 -20.80 0.92 4.62
N ALA A 20 -21.81 0.49 5.39
CA ALA A 20 -22.02 1.02 6.73
C ALA A 20 -20.81 0.72 7.65
N GLU A 21 -20.55 1.60 8.61
CA GLU A 21 -19.30 1.55 9.39
C GLU A 21 -19.12 0.23 10.17
N GLU A 22 -20.22 -0.33 10.69
CA GLU A 22 -20.22 -1.63 11.39
C GLU A 22 -19.67 -2.78 10.52
N TYR A 23 -19.96 -2.77 9.21
CA TYR A 23 -19.45 -3.75 8.27
C TYR A 23 -18.04 -3.40 7.78
N LYS A 24 -17.68 -2.10 7.74
CA LYS A 24 -16.30 -1.66 7.47
C LYS A 24 -15.35 -2.16 8.54
N GLU A 25 -15.73 -2.11 9.82
CA GLU A 25 -14.94 -2.68 10.91
C GLU A 25 -14.73 -4.19 10.78
N ALA A 26 -15.76 -4.93 10.40
CA ALA A 26 -15.63 -6.37 10.14
C ALA A 26 -14.69 -6.65 8.95
N ALA A 27 -14.83 -5.88 7.87
CA ALA A 27 -14.00 -6.02 6.68
C ALA A 27 -12.51 -5.72 6.95
N ARG A 28 -12.19 -4.75 7.81
CA ARG A 28 -10.81 -4.46 8.26
C ARG A 28 -10.15 -5.61 9.03
N LYS A 29 -10.93 -6.54 9.60
CA LYS A 29 -10.41 -7.75 10.27
C LYS A 29 -10.19 -8.92 9.31
N SER A 30 -10.55 -8.76 8.03
CA SER A 30 -10.42 -9.83 7.04
C SER A 30 -8.97 -10.02 6.57
N ASN A 31 -8.66 -11.24 6.11
CA ASN A 31 -7.39 -11.54 5.47
C ASN A 31 -7.16 -10.74 4.17
N ALA A 32 -8.24 -10.34 3.49
CA ALA A 32 -8.14 -9.53 2.28
C ALA A 32 -7.58 -8.13 2.59
N TYR A 33 -8.08 -7.49 3.65
CA TYR A 33 -7.57 -6.20 4.11
C TYR A 33 -6.11 -6.30 4.59
N ALA A 34 -5.78 -7.36 5.35
CA ALA A 34 -4.39 -7.63 5.74
C ALA A 34 -3.47 -7.82 4.53
N GLY A 35 -3.93 -8.54 3.50
CA GLY A 35 -3.20 -8.74 2.25
C GLY A 35 -2.89 -7.44 1.52
N ILE A 36 -3.87 -6.54 1.37
CA ILE A 36 -3.67 -5.22 0.76
C ILE A 36 -2.65 -4.39 1.55
N ARG A 37 -2.69 -4.43 2.89
CA ARG A 37 -1.69 -3.74 3.72
C ARG A 37 -0.28 -4.29 3.55
N ILE A 38 -0.14 -5.60 3.39
CA ILE A 38 1.17 -6.22 3.13
C ILE A 38 1.68 -5.80 1.76
N TYR A 39 0.83 -5.83 0.74
CA TYR A 39 1.17 -5.40 -0.62
C TYR A 39 1.72 -3.97 -0.65
N ILE A 40 1.01 -3.01 -0.04
CA ILE A 40 1.43 -1.60 0.01
C ILE A 40 2.79 -1.45 0.71
N LYS A 41 3.01 -2.18 1.83
CA LYS A 41 4.31 -2.16 2.51
C LYS A 41 5.44 -2.72 1.65
N LEU A 42 5.18 -3.77 0.89
CA LEU A 42 6.17 -4.36 -0.03
C LEU A 42 6.51 -3.38 -1.16
N GLU A 43 5.51 -2.71 -1.72
CA GLU A 43 5.71 -1.67 -2.75
C GLU A 43 6.58 -0.51 -2.22
N GLU A 44 6.30 -0.03 -1.02
CA GLU A 44 7.09 1.03 -0.36
C GLU A 44 8.54 0.59 -0.13
N LEU A 45 8.76 -0.67 0.27
CA LEU A 45 10.11 -1.23 0.46
C LEU A 45 10.86 -1.37 -0.87
N MET A 46 10.20 -1.90 -1.91
CA MET A 46 10.79 -2.01 -3.24
C MET A 46 11.19 -0.65 -3.81
N SER A 47 10.31 0.35 -3.67
CA SER A 47 10.59 1.72 -4.12
C SER A 47 11.84 2.30 -3.45
N LYS A 48 12.02 2.05 -2.15
CA LYS A 48 13.24 2.47 -1.42
C LYS A 48 14.50 1.74 -1.90
N VAL A 49 14.38 0.46 -2.28
CA VAL A 49 15.52 -0.30 -2.83
C VAL A 49 15.89 0.25 -4.20
N LEU A 50 14.90 0.51 -5.07
CA LEU A 50 15.12 1.07 -6.40
C LEU A 50 15.77 2.46 -6.35
N ASP A 51 15.29 3.35 -5.48
CA ASP A 51 15.88 4.68 -5.27
C ASP A 51 17.36 4.60 -4.82
N LYS A 52 17.70 3.63 -3.95
CA LYS A 52 19.09 3.39 -3.54
C LYS A 52 19.95 2.91 -4.72
N LEU A 53 19.42 2.00 -5.54
CA LEU A 53 20.13 1.49 -6.71
C LEU A 53 20.38 2.60 -7.74
N GLU A 54 19.38 3.43 -8.01
CA GLU A 54 19.50 4.59 -8.91
C GLU A 54 20.60 5.55 -8.44
N LYS A 55 20.61 5.90 -7.15
CA LYS A 55 21.66 6.77 -6.57
C LYS A 55 23.05 6.16 -6.68
N LEU A 56 23.18 4.85 -6.51
CA LEU A 56 24.46 4.14 -6.66
C LEU A 56 24.94 4.20 -8.11
N ILE A 57 24.05 3.93 -9.08
CA ILE A 57 24.36 4.01 -10.51
C ILE A 57 24.83 5.42 -10.86
N ILE A 58 24.08 6.46 -10.49
CA ILE A 58 24.46 7.86 -10.76
C ILE A 58 25.86 8.18 -10.21
N LYS A 59 26.19 7.69 -9.01
CA LYS A 59 27.51 7.88 -8.39
C LYS A 59 28.64 7.20 -9.17
N LEU A 60 28.38 6.03 -9.77
CA LEU A 60 29.37 5.30 -10.56
C LEU A 60 29.62 5.93 -11.93
N TYR A 61 28.59 6.50 -12.56
CA TYR A 61 28.67 7.09 -13.92
C TYR A 61 28.96 8.60 -13.96
N ARG A 62 28.97 9.30 -12.80
CA ARG A 62 29.41 10.72 -12.69
C ARG A 62 30.91 10.89 -12.40
N LYS A 63 31.69 9.81 -12.46
CA LYS A 63 33.16 9.83 -12.46
C LYS A 63 33.68 9.75 -13.88
#